data_AF-A0A927L137-F1
#
_entry.id   AF-A0A927L137-F1
#
_cell.length_a   1.000
_cell.length_b   1.000
_cell.length_c   1.000
_cell.angle_alpha   90.00
_cell.angle_beta   90.00
_cell.angle_gamma   90.00
#
_symmetry.space_group_name_H-M   'P 1'
#
loop_
_entity.id
_entity.type
_entity.pdbx_description
1 polymer ?
#
loop_
_entity_poly.entity_id
_entity_poly.type
_entity_poly.pdbx_seq_one_letter_code
_entity_poly.pdbx_strand_id
1 'polypeptide(L)'
;MTARIPTPDAVRYFSARLLPEHVREAATNADRAELYLGCPVSPLSVEDWGDRETVLAQWHRADKTLAATPLRPVTTTEVLS
;
A
#
# COMPACT_ATOMS: atom_id res chain seq x y z
N MET A 1 9.39 -4.90 -21.97
CA MET A 1 8.44 -5.23 -20.89
C MET A 1 9.22 -5.96 -19.80
N THR A 2 9.61 -5.27 -18.74
CA THR A 2 10.32 -5.89 -17.61
C THR A 2 9.31 -6.64 -16.76
N ALA A 3 9.31 -7.97 -16.85
CA ALA A 3 8.54 -8.82 -15.94
C ALA A 3 9.04 -8.54 -14.51
N ARG A 4 8.19 -7.92 -13.68
CA ARG A 4 8.47 -7.83 -12.24
C ARG A 4 8.46 -9.26 -11.71
N ILE A 5 9.63 -9.75 -11.31
CA ILE A 5 9.72 -11.01 -10.58
C ILE A 5 8.87 -10.81 -9.32
N PRO A 6 7.82 -11.62 -9.09
CA PRO A 6 7.01 -11.47 -7.89
C PRO A 6 7.91 -11.71 -6.68
N THR A 7 7.93 -10.74 -5.76
CA THR A 7 8.69 -10.87 -4.52
C THR A 7 8.16 -12.10 -3.76
N PRO A 8 9.01 -13.09 -3.43
CA PRO A 8 8.57 -14.29 -2.73
C PRO A 8 7.86 -13.94 -1.42
N ASP A 9 6.80 -14.69 -1.08
CA ASP A 9 5.98 -14.40 0.10
C ASP A 9 6.80 -14.35 1.40
N ALA A 10 7.84 -15.17 1.52
CA ALA A 10 8.77 -15.13 2.65
C ALA A 10 9.52 -13.79 2.77
N VAL A 11 9.91 -13.19 1.65
CA VAL A 11 10.58 -11.89 1.60
C VAL A 11 9.58 -10.78 1.95
N ARG A 12 8.35 -10.86 1.44
CA ARG A 12 7.26 -9.95 1.83
C ARG A 12 6.95 -10.02 3.33
N TYR A 13 6.93 -11.23 3.89
CA TYR A 13 6.64 -11.45 5.30
C TYR A 13 7.77 -10.95 6.20
N PHE A 14 9.02 -11.19 5.80
CA PHE A 14 10.20 -10.70 6.53
C PHE A 14 10.28 -9.17 6.51
N SER A 15 10.12 -8.55 5.34
CA SER A 15 10.13 -7.09 5.24
C SER A 15 8.96 -6.45 6.00
N ALA A 16 7.77 -7.05 5.96
CA ALA A 16 6.61 -6.57 6.73
C ALA A 16 6.84 -6.56 8.26
N ARG A 17 7.68 -7.45 8.80
CA ARG A 17 8.05 -7.46 10.23
C ARG A 17 9.04 -6.37 10.61
N LEU A 18 9.79 -5.84 9.64
CA LEU A 18 10.78 -4.77 9.83
C LEU A 18 10.19 -3.38 9.58
N LEU A 19 9.01 -3.30 8.98
CA LEU A 19 8.33 -2.04 8.73
C LEU A 19 7.69 -1.49 10.02
N PRO A 20 7.68 -0.16 10.21
CA PRO A 20 6.91 0.47 11.27
C PRO A 20 5.42 0.09 11.17
N GLU A 21 4.75 -0.01 12.31
CA GLU A 21 3.35 -0.44 12.39
C GLU A 21 2.43 0.36 11.47
N HIS A 22 2.56 1.69 11.46
CA HIS A 22 1.76 2.58 10.61
C HIS A 22 1.95 2.31 9.10
N VAL A 23 3.13 1.84 8.68
CA VAL A 23 3.41 1.50 7.26
C VAL A 23 2.75 0.16 6.92
N ARG A 24 2.81 -0.81 7.82
CA ARG A 24 2.14 -2.11 7.67
C ARG A 24 0.61 -1.96 7.63
N GLU A 25 0.07 -1.11 8.47
CA GLU A 25 -1.35 -0.75 8.46
C GLU A 25 -1.74 -0.04 7.18
N ALA A 26 -0.94 0.94 6.72
CA ALA A 26 -1.17 1.62 5.45
C ALA A 26 -1.17 0.63 4.27
N ALA A 27 -0.22 -0.29 4.21
CA ALA A 27 -0.17 -1.33 3.18
C ALA A 27 -1.44 -2.20 3.20
N THR A 28 -1.84 -2.65 4.39
CA THR A 28 -3.05 -3.47 4.56
C THR A 28 -4.32 -2.71 4.14
N ASN A 29 -4.40 -1.41 4.46
CA ASN A 29 -5.52 -0.56 4.08
C ASN A 29 -5.57 -0.29 2.57
N ALA A 30 -4.41 -0.10 1.92
CA ALA A 30 -4.33 0.04 0.48
C ALA A 30 -4.81 -1.24 -0.23
N ASP A 31 -4.32 -2.42 0.18
CA ASP A 31 -4.73 -3.71 -0.40
C ASP A 31 -6.26 -3.93 -0.28
N ARG A 32 -6.83 -3.63 0.88
CA ARG A 32 -8.28 -3.74 1.11
C ARG A 32 -9.08 -2.77 0.26
N ALA A 33 -8.62 -1.52 0.15
CA ALA A 33 -9.29 -0.52 -0.66
C ALA A 33 -9.23 -0.88 -2.14
N GLU A 34 -8.11 -1.40 -2.64
CA GLU A 34 -8.00 -1.89 -4.03
C GLU A 34 -8.96 -3.05 -4.31
N LEU A 35 -9.09 -3.99 -3.38
CA LEU A 35 -10.05 -5.09 -3.51
C LEU A 35 -11.49 -4.56 -3.61
N TYR A 36 -11.87 -3.63 -2.74
CA TYR A 36 -13.21 -3.04 -2.77
C TYR A 36 -13.44 -2.23 -4.06
N LEU A 37 -12.46 -1.45 -4.50
CA LEU A 37 -12.54 -0.68 -5.74
C LEU A 37 -12.57 -1.58 -6.98
N GLY A 38 -12.03 -2.79 -6.91
CA GLY A 38 -12.15 -3.80 -7.96
C GLY A 38 -13.56 -4.36 -8.12
N CYS A 39 -14.42 -4.25 -7.10
CA CYS A 39 -15.78 -4.75 -7.16
C CYS A 39 -16.66 -3.87 -8.08
N PRO A 40 -17.49 -4.49 -8.95
CA PRO A 40 -18.46 -3.74 -9.74
C PRO A 40 -19.53 -3.13 -8.82
N VAL A 41 -19.89 -1.89 -9.10
CA VAL A 41 -20.97 -1.17 -8.40
C VAL A 41 -22.07 -0.81 -9.40
N SER A 42 -23.31 -0.75 -8.92
CA SER A 42 -24.43 -0.31 -9.76
C SER A 42 -24.25 1.17 -10.12
N PRO A 43 -24.33 1.55 -11.40
CA PRO A 43 -24.20 2.95 -11.79
C PRO A 43 -25.36 3.82 -11.29
N LEU A 44 -26.47 3.21 -10.85
CA LEU A 44 -27.67 3.90 -10.38
C LEU A 44 -27.72 4.02 -8.84
N SER A 45 -26.78 3.41 -8.12
CA SER A 45 -26.77 3.41 -6.66
C SER A 45 -25.90 4.54 -6.13
N VAL A 46 -26.54 5.64 -5.72
CA VAL A 46 -25.84 6.81 -5.17
C VAL A 46 -25.08 6.46 -3.88
N GLU A 47 -25.65 5.57 -3.06
CA GLU A 47 -25.01 5.08 -1.82
C GLU A 47 -23.71 4.33 -2.13
N ASP A 48 -23.74 3.37 -3.07
CA ASP A 48 -22.53 2.64 -3.47
C ASP A 48 -21.45 3.55 -4.03
N TRP A 49 -21.84 4.61 -4.76
CA TRP A 49 -20.90 5.62 -5.26
C TRP A 49 -20.29 6.45 -4.13
N GLY A 50 -21.07 6.83 -3.12
CA GLY A 50 -20.59 7.56 -1.95
C GLY A 50 -19.63 6.73 -1.10
N ASP A 51 -19.94 5.45 -0.90
CA ASP A 51 -19.04 4.50 -0.24
C ASP A 51 -17.74 4.33 -1.02
N ARG A 52 -17.84 4.23 -2.34
CA ARG A 52 -16.68 4.13 -3.23
C ARG A 52 -15.78 5.36 -3.15
N GLU A 53 -16.34 6.57 -3.08
CA GLU A 53 -15.57 7.80 -2.89
C GLU A 53 -14.85 7.80 -1.53
N THR A 54 -15.52 7.31 -0.49
CA THR A 54 -14.93 7.17 0.85
C THR A 54 -13.73 6.20 0.83
N VAL A 55 -13.86 5.07 0.13
CA VAL A 55 -12.78 4.08 -0.03
C VAL A 55 -11.64 4.64 -0.89
N LEU A 56 -11.91 5.42 -1.93
CA LEU A 56 -10.88 6.13 -2.70
C LEU A 56 -10.07 7.09 -1.82
N ALA A 57 -10.73 7.85 -0.95
CA ALA A 57 -10.06 8.73 -0.01
C ALA A 57 -9.18 7.95 0.99
N GLN A 58 -9.63 6.78 1.45
CA GLN A 58 -8.83 5.90 2.30
C GLN A 58 -7.60 5.36 1.57
N TRP A 59 -7.76 4.92 0.32
CA TRP A 59 -6.65 4.47 -0.52
C TRP A 59 -5.60 5.58 -0.70
N HIS A 60 -6.02 6.82 -1.03
CA HIS A 60 -5.10 7.94 -1.19
C HIS A 60 -4.33 8.29 0.09
N ARG A 61 -4.94 8.14 1.26
CA ARG A 61 -4.24 8.35 2.55
C ARG A 61 -3.18 7.28 2.77
N ALA A 62 -3.51 6.02 2.51
CA ALA A 62 -2.58 4.91 2.61
C ALA A 62 -1.41 5.07 1.63
N ASP A 63 -1.69 5.41 0.37
CA ASP A 63 -0.68 5.66 -0.66
C ASP A 63 0.30 6.77 -0.25
N LYS A 64 -0.20 7.87 0.32
CA LYS A 64 0.67 8.94 0.85
C LYS A 64 1.60 8.44 1.95
N THR A 65 1.11 7.62 2.89
CA THR A 65 1.93 7.05 3.96
C THR A 65 3.01 6.12 3.40
N LEU A 66 2.66 5.30 2.42
CA LEU A 66 3.59 4.38 1.77
C LEU A 66 4.65 5.15 0.95
N ALA A 67 4.24 6.17 0.19
CA ALA A 67 5.14 7.00 -0.61
C ALA A 67 6.09 7.85 0.26
N ALA A 68 5.65 8.30 1.42
CA ALA A 68 6.48 9.03 2.38
C ALA A 68 7.49 8.12 3.11
N THR A 69 7.31 6.79 3.05
CA THR A 69 8.22 5.84 3.68
C THR A 69 9.35 5.49 2.70
N PRO A 70 10.60 5.88 2.96
CA PRO A 70 11.70 5.52 2.08
C PRO A 70 11.90 3.99 2.06
N LEU A 71 11.77 3.38 0.87
CA LEU A 71 11.98 1.94 0.63
C LEU A 71 13.43 1.47 0.84
N ARG A 72 14.34 2.39 1.18
CA ARG A 72 15.73 2.07 1.47
C ARG A 72 15.97 2.23 2.97
N PRO A 73 16.53 1.21 3.66
CA PRO A 73 17.36 1.57 4.80
C PRO A 73 18.41 2.52 4.22
N VAL A 74 18.50 3.72 4.77
CA VAL A 74 19.71 4.52 4.60
C VAL A 74 20.81 3.65 5.17
N THR A 75 21.49 2.88 4.32
CA THR A 75 22.84 2.45 4.60
C THR A 75 23.60 3.76 4.70
N THR A 76 23.69 4.28 5.92
CA THR A 76 24.74 5.20 6.28
C THR A 76 26.01 4.42 6.02
N THR A 77 26.51 4.52 4.80
CA THR A 77 27.90 4.22 4.52
C THR A 77 28.65 5.32 5.26
N GLU A 78 28.87 5.12 6.56
CA GLU A 78 30.07 5.65 7.20
C GLU A 78 31.21 5.02 6.41
N VAL A 79 31.59 5.69 5.33
CA VAL A 79 32.88 5.47 4.69
C VAL A 79 33.87 5.92 5.76
N LEU A 80 34.39 4.94 6.50
CA LEU A 80 35.54 5.10 7.38
C LEU A 80 36.58 5.92 6.61
N SER A 81 36.77 7.18 7.03
CA SER A 81 37.86 8.06 6.60
C SER A 81 38.56 8.56 7.85
#